data_AF-A0A8S3GBQ1-F1
#
_entry.id   AF-A0A8S3GBQ1-F1
#
_cell.length_a   1.000
_cell.length_b   1.000
_cell.length_c   1.000
_cell.angle_alpha   90.00
_cell.angle_beta   90.00
_cell.angle_gamma   90.00
#
_symmetry.space_group_name_H-M   'P 1'
#
loop_
_entity.id
_entity.type
_entity.pdbx_description
1 polymer ?
#
loop_
_entity_poly.entity_id
_entity_poly.type
_entity_poly.pdbx_seq_one_letter_code
_entity_poly.pdbx_strand_id
1 'polypeptide(L)' 'MPQNEHIELHRKRHGRRFDHYEKQQKKEGRLPHILSKKAQTLRGI' A
#
# COMPACT_ATOMS: atom_id res chain seq x y z
N MET A 1 -5.24 23.90 2.52
CA MET A 1 -4.52 23.41 1.32
C MET A 1 -3.10 23.04 1.74
N PRO A 2 -2.77 21.77 2.05
CA PRO A 2 -1.42 21.44 2.45
C PRO A 2 -0.55 21.34 1.19
N GLN A 3 0.11 22.47 0.89
CA GLN A 3 1.01 22.62 -0.23
C GLN A 3 2.29 21.80 0.05
N ASN A 4 2.30 20.62 -0.56
CA ASN A 4 3.45 19.93 -1.12
C ASN A 4 4.15 18.83 -0.30
N GLU A 5 4.45 18.91 1.00
CA GLU A 5 5.29 17.83 1.61
C GLU A 5 5.03 17.45 3.08
N HIS A 6 3.92 17.87 3.68
CA HIS A 6 3.67 17.64 5.12
C HIS A 6 3.72 16.16 5.54
N ILE A 7 3.27 15.23 4.69
CA ILE A 7 3.28 13.78 4.96
C ILE A 7 4.71 13.24 4.94
N GLU A 8 5.54 13.70 4.00
CA GLU A 8 6.93 13.28 3.92
C GLU A 8 7.76 13.86 5.06
N LEU A 9 7.53 15.12 5.39
CA LEU A 9 8.13 15.80 6.53
C LEU A 9 7.79 15.09 7.84
N HIS A 10 6.53 14.70 8.04
CA HIS A 10 6.10 13.92 9.20
C HIS A 10 6.81 12.56 9.25
N ARG A 11 6.94 11.87 8.11
CA ARG A 11 7.67 10.60 8.02
C ARG A 11 9.16 10.76 8.31
N LYS A 12 9.80 11.85 7.84
CA LYS A 12 11.22 12.15 8.12
C LYS A 12 11.44 12.43 9.61
N ARG A 13 10.49 13.11 10.28
CA ARG A 13 10.58 13.48 11.70
C ARG A 13 10.22 12.35 12.67
N HIS A 14 9.16 11.60 12.38
CA HIS A 14 8.57 10.62 13.29
C HIS A 14 8.68 9.18 12.79
N GLY A 15 9.25 8.96 11.61
CA GLY A 15 9.41 7.65 11.01
C GLY A 15 8.11 7.08 10.43
N ARG A 16 8.16 5.78 10.13
CA ARG A 16 7.01 4.96 9.78
C ARG A 16 6.48 4.25 11.03
N ARG A 17 5.25 3.74 10.95
CA ARG A 17 4.74 2.77 11.92
C ARG A 17 5.63 1.52 11.95
N PHE A 18 5.82 0.92 13.12
CA PHE A 18 6.74 -0.22 13.31
C PHE A 18 6.44 -1.42 12.39
N ASP A 19 5.18 -1.68 12.10
CA ASP A 19 4.72 -2.80 11.27
C ASP A 19 4.61 -2.48 9.77
N HIS A 20 5.06 -1.30 9.34
CA HIS A 20 4.87 -0.82 7.97
C HIS A 20 5.49 -1.75 6.93
N TYR A 21 6.75 -2.15 7.14
CA TYR A 21 7.50 -2.97 6.17
C TYR A 21 6.95 -4.39 6.10
N GLU A 22 6.61 -5.01 7.24
CA GLU A 22 6.00 -6.34 7.24
C GLU A 22 4.64 -6.36 6.52
N LYS A 23 3.82 -5.33 6.75
CA LYS A 23 2.53 -5.21 6.06
C LYS A 23 2.70 -5.02 4.56
N GLN A 24 3.71 -4.24 4.15
CA GLN A 24 4.05 -4.03 2.75
C GLN A 24 4.47 -5.35 2.09
N GLN A 25 5.40 -6.09 2.70
CA GLN A 25 5.85 -7.40 2.21
C GLN A 25 4.69 -8.40 2.10
N LYS A 26 3.86 -8.54 3.14
CA LYS A 26 2.69 -9.42 3.11
C LYS A 26 1.67 -8.99 2.07
N LYS A 27 1.53 -7.68 1.81
CA LYS A 27 0.64 -7.17 0.77
C LYS A 27 1.18 -7.57 -0.61
N GLU A 28 2.45 -7.32 -0.88
CA GLU A 28 3.12 -7.67 -2.13
C GLU A 28 3.05 -9.18 -2.41
N GLY A 29 3.32 -10.02 -1.42
CA GLY A 29 3.16 -11.48 -1.55
C GLY A 29 1.72 -11.94 -1.84
N ARG A 30 0.70 -11.18 -1.41
CA ARG A 30 -0.71 -11.50 -1.69
C ARG A 30 -1.20 -10.94 -3.02
N LEU A 31 -0.51 -9.96 -3.61
CA LEU A 31 -0.94 -9.31 -4.86
C LEU A 31 -1.18 -10.30 -5.99
N PRO A 32 -0.31 -11.31 -6.27
CA PRO A 32 -0.53 -12.24 -7.37
C PRO A 32 -1.85 -13.02 -7.24
N HIS A 33 -2.15 -13.52 -6.04
CA HIS A 33 -3.40 -14.25 -5.78
C HIS A 33 -4.63 -13.33 -5.93
N ILE A 34 -4.53 -12.09 -5.44
CA ILE A 34 -5.62 -11.11 -5.56
C ILE A 34 -5.85 -10.74 -7.02
N LEU A 35 -4.80 -10.48 -7.79
CA LEU A 35 -4.90 -10.14 -9.22
C LEU A 35 -5.48 -11.28 -10.04
N SER A 36 -5.01 -12.52 -9.81
CA SER A 36 -5.56 -13.71 -10.46
C SER A 36 -7.06 -13.89 -10.16
N LYS A 37 -7.43 -13.80 -8.88
CA LYS A 37 -8.84 -13.87 -8.46
C LYS A 37 -9.66 -12.77 -9.10
N LYS A 38 -9.16 -11.53 -9.14
CA LYS A 38 -9.86 -10.41 -9.76
C LYS A 38 -10.05 -10.65 -11.25
N ALA A 39 -9.03 -11.11 -11.98
CA ALA A 39 -9.12 -11.41 -13.41
C ALA A 39 -10.18 -12.49 -13.70
N GLN A 40 -10.27 -13.55 -12.89
CA GLN A 40 -11.25 -14.63 -13.07
C GLN A 40 -12.70 -14.22 -12.73
N THR A 41 -12.87 -13.30 -11.78
CA THR A 41 -14.19 -12.94 -11.23
C THR A 41 -14.77 -11.65 -11.82
N LEU A 42 -13.93 -10.84 -12.48
CA LEU A 42 -14.36 -9.62 -13.14
C LEU A 42 -15.25 -9.97 -14.33
N ARG A 43 -16.51 -9.53 -14.27
CA ARG A 43 -17.53 -9.73 -15.31
C ARG A 43 -18.24 -8.40 -15.55
N GLY A 44 -18.62 -8.14 -16.80
CA GLY A 44 -19.41 -6.96 -17.17
C GLY A 44 -18.63 -5.63 -17.20
N ILE A 45 -17.35 -5.67 -17.62
CA ILE A 45 -16.76 -4.52 -18.31
C ILE A 45 -17.47 -4.38 -19.66
#